data_AF-A0A0M2PI69-F1
#
_entry.id   AF-A0A0M2PI69-F1
#
_cell.length_a   1.000
_cell.length_b   1.000
_cell.length_c   1.000
_cell.angle_alpha   90.00
_cell.angle_beta   90.00
_cell.angle_gamma   90.00
#
_symmetry.space_group_name_H-M   'P 1'
#
loop_
_entity.id
_entity.type
_entity.pdbx_description
1 polymer ?
#
loop_
_entity_poly.entity_id
_entity_poly.type
_entity_poly.pdbx_seq_one_letter_code
_entity_poly.pdbx_strand_id
1 'polypeptide(L)'
;MNFDSKYLIRWGIPGWTYLAVLLIYFFLYDFDQMKTFIFSKDVPIIVASLSLFIGAGVILGHLIHQISLYLGFVIWTKKGKYFKKEYEMDIRIIKSKFGSEIHRIYQYRLGNVHAYRTLCFSLFLSLITLIILSFTLEFSLSIGILILLILLINSMVFVNFIYFQDNLSYFMKKINTDFTSE
;
A
#
# COMPACT_ATOMS: atom_id res chain seq x y z
N MET A 1 17.60 -13.37 11.04
CA MET A 1 16.79 -12.27 10.46
C MET A 1 15.71 -11.96 11.50
N ASN A 2 15.88 -10.90 12.29
CA ASN A 2 14.87 -10.55 13.30
C ASN A 2 13.62 -10.07 12.57
N PHE A 3 12.56 -10.88 12.62
CA PHE A 3 11.26 -10.55 12.03
C PHE A 3 10.63 -9.46 12.90
N ASP A 4 10.88 -8.20 12.57
CA ASP A 4 10.27 -7.07 13.27
C ASP A 4 8.78 -7.01 12.88
N SER A 5 7.90 -7.14 13.87
CA SER A 5 6.44 -7.15 13.71
C SER A 5 5.92 -5.90 13.02
N LYS A 6 6.68 -4.80 13.08
CA LYS A 6 6.44 -3.57 12.33
C LYS A 6 6.31 -3.80 10.82
N TYR A 7 7.08 -4.72 10.24
CA TYR A 7 6.98 -5.04 8.82
C TYR A 7 5.69 -5.78 8.51
N LEU A 8 5.29 -6.73 9.34
CA LEU A 8 4.08 -7.54 9.12
C LEU A 8 2.82 -6.68 9.09
N ILE A 9 2.72 -5.70 10.00
CA ILE A 9 1.63 -4.70 10.00
C ILE A 9 1.72 -3.80 8.77
N ARG A 10 2.92 -3.33 8.42
CA ARG A 10 3.13 -2.45 7.26
C ARG A 10 2.71 -3.10 5.95
N TRP A 11 2.99 -4.39 5.78
CA TRP A 11 2.61 -5.16 4.60
C TRP A 11 1.15 -5.61 4.62
N GLY A 12 0.54 -5.77 5.81
CA GLY A 12 -0.86 -6.15 5.96
C GLY A 12 -1.86 -5.02 5.73
N ILE A 13 -1.50 -3.76 6.03
CA ILE A 13 -2.40 -2.60 5.88
C ILE A 13 -3.07 -2.52 4.50
N PRO A 14 -2.35 -2.65 3.37
CA PRO A 14 -2.98 -2.67 2.05
C PRO A 14 -4.01 -3.80 1.91
N GLY A 15 -3.66 -5.03 2.31
CA GLY A 15 -4.59 -6.16 2.22
C GLY A 15 -5.82 -6.02 3.12
N TRP A 16 -5.66 -5.55 4.35
CA TRP A 16 -6.80 -5.24 5.23
C TRP A 16 -7.64 -4.09 4.69
N THR A 17 -7.04 -3.10 4.03
CA THR A 17 -7.77 -2.01 3.36
C THR A 17 -8.65 -2.58 2.26
N TYR A 18 -8.10 -3.46 1.42
CA TYR A 18 -8.87 -4.15 0.38
C TYR A 18 -10.02 -4.99 0.96
N LEU A 19 -9.73 -5.83 1.96
CA LEU A 19 -10.74 -6.68 2.61
C LEU A 19 -11.83 -5.86 3.32
N ALA A 20 -11.46 -4.75 3.96
CA ALA A 20 -12.42 -3.85 4.60
C ALA A 20 -13.39 -3.25 3.58
N VAL A 21 -12.89 -2.81 2.43
CA VAL A 21 -13.76 -2.29 1.35
C VAL A 21 -14.72 -3.36 0.85
N LEU A 22 -14.25 -4.60 0.66
CA LEU A 22 -15.13 -5.72 0.30
C LEU A 22 -16.18 -6.01 1.35
N LEU A 23 -15.80 -6.01 2.63
CA LEU A 23 -16.73 -6.25 3.73
C LEU A 23 -17.81 -5.15 3.78
N ILE A 24 -17.43 -3.89 3.58
CA ILE A 24 -18.39 -2.77 3.49
C ILE A 24 -19.31 -2.96 2.28
N TYR A 25 -18.79 -3.37 1.12
CA TYR A 25 -19.62 -3.64 -0.05
C TYR A 25 -20.69 -4.70 0.22
N PHE A 26 -20.28 -5.86 0.76
CA PHE A 26 -21.23 -6.94 1.07
C PHE A 26 -22.23 -6.52 2.14
N PHE A 27 -21.82 -5.71 3.12
CA PHE A 27 -22.71 -5.15 4.14
C PHE A 27 -23.77 -4.21 3.54
N LEU A 28 -23.42 -3.46 2.50
CA LEU A 28 -24.37 -2.59 1.78
C LEU A 28 -25.24 -3.36 0.79
N TYR A 29 -24.76 -4.49 0.26
CA TYR A 29 -25.50 -5.33 -0.68
C TYR A 29 -26.58 -6.17 0.03
N ASP A 30 -26.21 -6.84 1.13
CA ASP A 30 -27.14 -7.64 1.93
C ASP A 30 -26.91 -7.40 3.42
N PHE A 31 -27.57 -6.37 3.93
CA PHE A 31 -27.43 -5.92 5.31
C PHE A 31 -27.87 -6.99 6.32
N ASP A 32 -28.96 -7.69 6.07
CA ASP A 32 -29.53 -8.62 7.04
C ASP A 32 -28.65 -9.87 7.22
N GLN A 33 -28.15 -10.43 6.12
CA GLN A 33 -27.21 -11.56 6.19
C GLN A 33 -25.88 -11.13 6.82
N MET A 34 -25.33 -9.98 6.40
CA MET A 34 -24.04 -9.52 6.92
C MET A 34 -24.10 -9.10 8.38
N LYS A 35 -25.21 -8.53 8.85
CA LYS A 35 -25.44 -8.24 10.26
C LYS A 35 -25.45 -9.52 11.09
N THR A 36 -26.12 -10.56 10.61
CA THR A 36 -26.17 -11.86 11.28
C THR A 36 -24.79 -12.50 11.36
N PHE A 37 -23.99 -12.37 10.30
CA PHE A 37 -22.61 -12.84 10.27
C PHE A 37 -21.68 -12.06 11.23
N ILE A 38 -21.66 -10.73 11.15
CA ILE A 38 -20.77 -9.87 11.94
C ILE A 38 -21.11 -9.91 13.43
N PHE A 39 -22.39 -9.93 13.77
CA PHE A 39 -22.87 -9.96 15.15
C PHE A 39 -23.29 -11.36 15.60
N SER A 40 -22.75 -12.40 14.96
CA SER A 40 -22.94 -13.77 15.39
C SER A 40 -22.51 -13.92 16.86
N LYS A 41 -23.28 -14.67 17.64
CA LYS A 41 -22.91 -15.02 19.03
C LYS A 41 -22.06 -16.28 19.10
N ASP A 42 -21.86 -16.96 17.98
CA ASP A 42 -21.07 -18.18 17.91
C ASP A 42 -19.58 -17.85 17.96
N VAL A 43 -18.99 -18.04 19.14
CA VAL A 43 -17.57 -17.81 19.40
C VAL A 43 -16.65 -18.46 18.34
N PRO A 44 -16.88 -19.71 17.88
CA PRO A 44 -16.05 -20.31 16.84
C PRO A 44 -16.10 -19.54 15.51
N ILE A 45 -17.26 -19.02 15.11
CA ILE A 45 -17.43 -18.27 13.86
C ILE A 45 -16.69 -16.94 13.96
N ILE A 46 -16.81 -16.24 15.09
CA ILE A 46 -16.10 -14.98 15.34
C ILE A 46 -14.59 -15.20 15.25
N VAL A 47 -14.07 -16.20 15.98
CA VAL A 47 -12.64 -16.50 16.03
C VAL A 47 -12.12 -16.87 14.64
N ALA A 48 -12.81 -17.77 13.93
CA ALA A 48 -12.43 -18.18 12.58
C ALA A 48 -12.41 -16.99 11.60
N SER A 49 -13.43 -16.13 11.65
CA SER A 49 -13.55 -14.96 10.76
C SER A 49 -12.44 -13.93 11.02
N LEU A 50 -12.13 -13.67 12.29
CA LEU A 50 -11.06 -12.75 12.67
C LEU A 50 -9.68 -13.30 12.28
N SER A 51 -9.42 -14.59 12.54
CA SER A 51 -8.18 -15.24 12.12
C SER A 51 -8.01 -15.22 10.61
N LEU A 52 -9.08 -15.47 9.85
CA LEU A 52 -9.07 -15.38 8.39
C LEU A 52 -8.79 -13.94 7.95
N PHE A 53 -9.45 -12.94 8.53
CA PHE A 53 -9.24 -11.53 8.16
C PHE A 53 -7.79 -11.07 8.41
N ILE A 54 -7.24 -11.39 9.58
CA ILE A 54 -5.85 -11.06 9.94
C ILE A 54 -4.88 -11.75 8.97
N GLY A 55 -5.01 -13.07 8.81
CA GLY A 55 -4.11 -13.85 7.96
C GLY A 55 -4.23 -13.49 6.48
N ALA A 56 -5.44 -13.42 5.95
CA ALA A 56 -5.70 -13.08 4.56
C ALA A 56 -5.22 -11.67 4.22
N GLY A 57 -5.38 -10.71 5.13
CA GLY A 57 -4.92 -9.34 4.87
C GLY A 57 -3.39 -9.24 4.77
N VAL A 58 -2.64 -10.01 5.56
CA VAL A 58 -1.18 -10.06 5.42
C VAL A 58 -0.78 -10.69 4.08
N ILE A 59 -1.40 -11.81 3.70
CA ILE A 59 -1.13 -12.50 2.43
C ILE A 59 -1.47 -11.60 1.24
N LEU A 60 -2.69 -11.06 1.20
CA LEU A 60 -3.15 -10.18 0.13
C LEU A 60 -2.32 -8.90 0.08
N GLY A 61 -1.99 -8.30 1.22
CA GLY A 61 -1.18 -7.10 1.28
C GLY A 61 0.23 -7.32 0.71
N HIS A 62 0.85 -8.46 1.01
CA HIS A 62 2.10 -8.86 0.37
C HIS A 62 1.98 -9.03 -1.15
N LEU A 63 0.91 -9.67 -1.64
CA LEU A 63 0.69 -9.84 -3.08
C LEU A 63 0.48 -8.50 -3.78
N ILE A 64 -0.36 -7.62 -3.22
CA ILE A 64 -0.59 -6.27 -3.71
C ILE A 64 0.72 -5.49 -3.76
N HIS A 65 1.58 -5.62 -2.74
CA HIS A 65 2.90 -5.01 -2.77
C HIS A 65 3.77 -5.50 -3.94
N GLN A 66 3.88 -6.81 -4.14
CA GLN A 66 4.68 -7.37 -5.22
C GLN A 66 4.18 -6.92 -6.59
N ILE A 67 2.86 -6.90 -6.79
CA ILE A 67 2.25 -6.41 -8.04
C ILE A 67 2.55 -4.90 -8.21
N SER A 68 2.42 -4.10 -7.15
CA SER A 68 2.69 -2.65 -7.22
C SER A 68 4.16 -2.34 -7.56
N LEU A 69 5.10 -3.14 -7.06
CA LEU A 69 6.52 -3.04 -7.39
C LEU A 69 6.77 -3.39 -8.85
N TYR A 70 6.19 -4.51 -9.31
CA TYR A 70 6.33 -4.97 -10.67
C TYR A 70 5.80 -3.94 -11.68
N LEU A 71 4.57 -3.44 -11.48
CA LEU A 71 4.00 -2.45 -12.40
C LEU A 71 4.80 -1.12 -12.37
N GLY A 72 5.15 -0.62 -11.18
CA GLY A 72 5.86 0.65 -11.04
C GLY A 72 7.32 0.62 -11.55
N PHE A 73 8.08 -0.41 -11.19
CA PHE A 73 9.52 -0.46 -11.51
C PHE A 73 9.87 -1.33 -12.72
N VAL A 74 9.16 -2.44 -12.94
CA VAL A 74 9.51 -3.37 -14.01
C VAL A 74 8.91 -2.92 -15.34
N ILE A 75 7.67 -2.46 -15.36
CA ILE A 75 6.98 -2.06 -16.59
C ILE A 75 7.18 -0.58 -16.88
N TRP A 76 6.92 0.30 -15.91
CA TRP A 76 6.89 1.75 -16.17
C TRP A 76 8.25 2.44 -16.08
N THR A 77 9.26 1.81 -15.48
CA THR A 77 10.59 2.42 -15.30
C THR A 77 11.64 1.75 -16.18
N LYS A 78 12.52 2.54 -16.81
CA LYS A 78 13.70 2.00 -17.53
C LYS A 78 14.68 1.36 -16.53
N LYS A 79 14.55 0.04 -16.32
CA LYS A 79 15.30 -0.77 -15.33
C LYS A 79 16.78 -0.40 -15.22
N GLY A 80 17.51 -0.38 -16.34
CA GLY A 80 18.94 -0.08 -16.34
C GLY A 80 19.29 1.31 -15.80
N LYS A 81 18.47 2.33 -16.12
CA LYS A 81 18.68 3.69 -15.61
C LYS A 81 18.34 3.80 -14.13
N TYR A 82 17.32 3.07 -13.68
CA TYR A 82 16.92 3.05 -12.27
C TYR A 82 17.98 2.37 -11.40
N PHE A 83 18.37 1.14 -11.73
CA PHE A 83 19.36 0.39 -10.96
C PHE A 83 20.73 1.09 -10.94
N LYS A 84 21.14 1.73 -12.04
CA LYS A 84 22.36 2.53 -12.07
C LYS A 84 22.29 3.70 -11.07
N LYS A 85 21.17 4.43 -11.02
CA LYS A 85 20.98 5.55 -10.08
C LYS A 85 20.98 5.09 -8.63
N GLU A 86 20.33 3.96 -8.35
CA GLU A 86 20.28 3.37 -7.00
C GLU A 86 21.67 2.95 -6.54
N TYR A 87 22.43 2.24 -7.37
CA TYR A 87 23.82 1.87 -7.08
C TYR A 87 24.73 3.09 -6.87
N GLU A 88 24.64 4.11 -7.72
CA GLU A 88 25.40 5.36 -7.55
C GLU A 88 25.04 6.11 -6.26
N MET A 89 23.82 5.95 -5.77
CA MET A 89 23.39 6.50 -4.49
C MET A 89 24.02 5.75 -3.34
N ASP A 90 23.95 4.41 -3.36
CA ASP A 90 24.49 3.56 -2.31
C ASP A 90 26.00 3.79 -2.13
N ILE A 91 26.75 3.85 -3.24
CA ILE A 91 28.20 4.14 -3.20
C ILE A 91 28.49 5.51 -2.56
N ARG A 92 27.66 6.52 -2.82
CA ARG A 92 27.83 7.85 -2.22
C ARG A 92 27.53 7.83 -0.72
N ILE A 93 26.47 7.15 -0.32
CA ILE A 93 26.11 7.00 1.09
C ILE A 93 27.23 6.29 1.85
N ILE A 94 27.77 5.21 1.29
CA ILE A 94 28.87 4.44 1.92
C ILE A 94 30.14 5.29 2.07
N LYS A 95 30.46 6.13 1.09
CA LYS A 95 31.67 6.98 1.11
C LYS A 95 31.55 8.20 2.00
N SER A 96 30.33 8.62 2.36
CA SER A 96 30.11 9.81 3.17
C SER A 96 30.51 9.57 4.62
N LYS A 97 31.12 10.58 5.26
CA LYS A 97 31.39 10.62 6.70
C LYS A 97 30.13 10.43 7.55
N PHE A 98 28.97 10.84 7.05
CA PHE A 98 27.66 10.71 7.70
C PHE A 98 26.81 9.58 7.08
N GLY A 99 27.47 8.57 6.50
CA GLY A 99 26.81 7.52 5.73
C GLY A 99 25.69 6.80 6.48
N SER A 100 25.88 6.50 7.76
CA SER A 100 24.88 5.83 8.61
C SER A 100 23.58 6.63 8.76
N GLU A 101 23.68 7.92 9.04
CA GLU A 101 22.56 8.83 9.23
C GLU A 101 21.82 9.06 7.92
N ILE A 102 22.57 9.30 6.84
CA ILE A 102 22.02 9.47 5.49
C ILE A 102 21.30 8.19 5.06
N HIS A 103 21.90 7.02 5.27
CA HIS A 103 21.29 5.73 4.96
C HIS A 103 19.97 5.52 5.70
N ARG A 104 19.93 5.83 7.01
CA ARG A 104 18.71 5.72 7.83
C ARG A 104 17.59 6.62 7.28
N ILE A 105 17.89 7.86 6.93
CA ILE A 105 16.91 8.81 6.38
C ILE A 105 16.45 8.35 4.99
N TYR A 106 17.38 7.89 4.16
CA TYR A 106 17.09 7.36 2.83
C TYR A 106 16.14 6.15 2.89
N GLN A 107 16.47 5.14 3.69
CA GLN A 107 15.64 3.95 3.89
C GLN A 107 14.24 4.30 4.40
N TYR A 108 14.15 5.22 5.36
CA TYR A 108 12.87 5.68 5.88
C TYR A 108 11.99 6.30 4.78
N ARG A 109 12.55 7.24 3.99
CA ARG A 109 11.84 7.92 2.90
C ARG A 109 11.45 6.95 1.78
N LEU A 110 12.37 6.10 1.35
CA LEU A 110 12.13 5.07 0.34
C LEU A 110 11.04 4.11 0.78
N GLY A 111 11.09 3.66 2.03
CA GLY A 111 10.03 2.83 2.59
C GLY A 111 8.67 3.52 2.55
N ASN A 112 8.59 4.81 2.86
CA ASN A 112 7.32 5.55 2.80
C ASN A 112 6.78 5.58 1.37
N VAL A 113 7.62 5.85 0.37
CA VAL A 113 7.23 5.79 -1.05
C VAL A 113 6.61 4.43 -1.41
N HIS A 114 7.24 3.33 -0.98
CA HIS A 114 6.70 1.99 -1.25
C HIS A 114 5.39 1.72 -0.51
N ALA A 115 5.27 2.17 0.74
CA ALA A 115 4.05 1.99 1.53
C ALA A 115 2.86 2.72 0.90
N TYR A 116 3.01 4.00 0.58
CA TYR A 116 1.94 4.79 -0.04
C TYR A 116 1.60 4.31 -1.44
N ARG A 117 2.59 3.88 -2.24
CA ARG A 117 2.31 3.25 -3.55
C ARG A 117 1.46 1.99 -3.40
N THR A 118 1.81 1.13 -2.44
CA THR A 118 1.08 -0.12 -2.22
C THR A 118 -0.35 0.14 -1.76
N LEU A 119 -0.53 1.10 -0.85
CA LEU A 119 -1.86 1.51 -0.40
C LEU A 119 -2.68 2.12 -1.55
N CYS A 120 -2.07 2.97 -2.38
CA CYS A 120 -2.70 3.53 -3.57
C CYS A 120 -3.14 2.42 -4.53
N PHE A 121 -2.29 1.43 -4.77
CA PHE A 121 -2.59 0.30 -5.64
C PHE A 121 -3.69 -0.60 -5.05
N SER A 122 -3.69 -0.79 -3.74
CA SER A 122 -4.75 -1.52 -3.04
C SER A 122 -6.11 -0.85 -3.21
N LEU A 123 -6.19 0.46 -3.01
CA LEU A 123 -7.43 1.22 -3.15
C LEU A 123 -7.90 1.26 -4.62
N PHE A 124 -6.96 1.34 -5.57
CA PHE A 124 -7.25 1.24 -6.99
C PHE A 124 -7.82 -0.14 -7.35
N LEU A 125 -7.22 -1.22 -6.83
CA LEU A 125 -7.74 -2.57 -6.97
C LEU A 125 -9.13 -2.70 -6.34
N SER A 126 -9.35 -2.13 -5.15
CA SER A 126 -10.67 -2.08 -4.53
C SER A 126 -11.69 -1.39 -5.43
N LEU A 127 -11.36 -0.26 -6.07
CA LEU A 127 -12.25 0.44 -7.01
C LEU A 127 -12.64 -0.45 -8.18
N ILE A 128 -11.66 -1.11 -8.80
CA ILE A 128 -11.92 -2.04 -9.91
C ILE A 128 -12.87 -3.15 -9.44
N THR A 129 -12.59 -3.76 -8.29
CA THR A 129 -13.44 -4.83 -7.76
C THR A 129 -14.85 -4.34 -7.44
N LEU A 130 -15.01 -3.16 -6.83
CA LEU A 130 -16.33 -2.57 -6.56
C LEU A 130 -17.12 -2.33 -7.83
N ILE A 131 -16.48 -1.80 -8.88
CA ILE A 131 -17.13 -1.57 -10.18
C ILE A 131 -17.60 -2.90 -10.75
N ILE A 132 -16.73 -3.92 -10.80
CA ILE A 132 -17.08 -5.26 -11.30
C ILE A 132 -18.23 -5.87 -10.50
N LEU A 133 -18.18 -5.81 -9.17
CA LEU A 133 -19.24 -6.35 -8.31
C LEU A 133 -20.57 -5.60 -8.51
N SER A 134 -20.53 -4.28 -8.64
CA SER A 134 -21.72 -3.46 -8.88
C SER A 134 -22.41 -3.77 -10.21
N PHE A 135 -21.66 -4.18 -11.23
CA PHE A 135 -22.22 -4.60 -12.52
C PHE A 135 -22.71 -6.06 -12.52
N THR A 136 -22.16 -6.92 -11.66
CA THR A 136 -22.45 -8.37 -11.67
C THR A 136 -23.55 -8.77 -10.70
N LEU A 137 -23.67 -8.08 -9.56
CA LEU A 137 -24.72 -8.32 -8.57
C LEU A 137 -25.85 -7.30 -8.75
N GLU A 138 -25.79 -6.18 -8.03
CA GLU A 138 -26.74 -5.09 -8.15
C GLU A 138 -26.07 -3.75 -7.82
N PHE A 139 -26.54 -2.69 -8.49
CA PHE A 139 -26.14 -1.32 -8.20
C PHE A 139 -27.21 -0.65 -7.34
N SER A 140 -26.80 -0.14 -6.17
CA SER A 140 -27.62 0.71 -5.31
C SER A 140 -26.98 2.09 -5.14
N LEU A 141 -27.77 3.10 -4.74
CA LEU A 141 -27.25 4.44 -4.45
C LEU A 141 -26.15 4.40 -3.39
N SER A 142 -26.30 3.57 -2.36
CA SER A 142 -25.30 3.36 -1.30
C SER A 142 -23.97 2.81 -1.85
N ILE A 143 -24.03 1.88 -2.80
CA ILE A 143 -22.84 1.35 -3.50
C ILE A 143 -22.19 2.45 -4.34
N GLY A 144 -22.99 3.27 -5.03
CA GLY A 144 -22.49 4.44 -5.77
C GLY A 144 -21.74 5.44 -4.87
N ILE A 145 -22.29 5.73 -3.69
CA ILE A 145 -21.63 6.58 -2.67
C ILE A 145 -20.32 5.96 -2.19
N LEU A 146 -20.30 4.64 -1.95
CA LEU A 146 -19.08 3.92 -1.57
C LEU A 146 -18.00 4.05 -2.64
N ILE A 147 -18.34 3.83 -3.91
CA ILE A 147 -17.39 3.97 -5.04
C ILE A 147 -16.82 5.39 -5.08
N LEU A 148 -17.66 6.42 -4.96
CA LEU A 148 -17.22 7.82 -4.93
C LEU A 148 -16.28 8.10 -3.75
N LEU A 149 -16.61 7.59 -2.56
CA LEU A 149 -15.78 7.76 -1.37
C LEU A 149 -14.42 7.09 -1.51
N ILE A 150 -14.37 5.85 -2.03
CA ILE A 150 -13.09 5.17 -2.28
C ILE A 150 -12.30 5.90 -3.37
N LEU A 151 -12.94 6.47 -4.38
CA LEU A 151 -12.28 7.26 -5.43
C LEU A 151 -11.62 8.52 -4.85
N LEU A 152 -12.31 9.24 -3.97
CA LEU A 152 -11.77 10.41 -3.27
C LEU A 152 -10.58 10.03 -2.38
N ILE A 153 -10.71 8.98 -1.57
CA ILE A 153 -9.61 8.49 -0.72
C ILE A 153 -8.43 8.04 -1.57
N ASN A 154 -8.67 7.31 -2.66
CA ASN A 154 -7.62 6.89 -3.59
C ASN A 154 -6.87 8.09 -4.18
N SER A 155 -7.61 9.14 -4.58
CA SER A 155 -7.02 10.38 -5.09
C SER A 155 -6.15 11.10 -4.05
N MET A 156 -6.61 11.19 -2.80
CA MET A 156 -5.81 11.77 -1.70
C MET A 156 -4.53 10.97 -1.44
N VAL A 157 -4.63 9.64 -1.40
CA VAL A 157 -3.47 8.76 -1.20
C VAL A 157 -2.49 8.85 -2.38
N PHE A 158 -3.00 9.01 -3.60
CA PHE A 158 -2.18 9.21 -4.79
C PHE A 158 -1.39 10.52 -4.74
N VAL A 159 -2.01 11.63 -4.33
CA VAL A 159 -1.32 12.91 -4.12
C VAL A 159 -0.24 12.77 -3.04
N ASN A 160 -0.54 12.09 -1.93
CA ASN A 160 0.45 11.80 -0.89
C ASN A 160 1.62 10.96 -1.42
N PHE A 161 1.33 9.94 -2.24
CA PHE A 161 2.37 9.13 -2.87
C PHE A 161 3.32 9.99 -3.72
N ILE A 162 2.79 10.89 -4.56
CA ILE A 162 3.61 11.83 -5.35
C ILE A 162 4.46 12.71 -4.43
N TYR A 163 3.87 13.30 -3.38
CA TYR A 163 4.60 14.12 -2.42
C TYR A 163 5.80 13.37 -1.81
N PHE A 164 5.62 12.12 -1.37
CA PHE A 164 6.73 11.34 -0.80
C PHE A 164 7.79 10.99 -1.85
N GLN A 165 7.39 10.73 -3.09
CA GLN A 165 8.30 10.46 -4.19
C GLN A 165 9.16 11.69 -4.54
N ASP A 166 8.56 12.87 -4.57
CA ASP A 166 9.25 14.13 -4.83
C ASP A 166 10.18 14.49 -3.67
N ASN A 167 9.74 14.27 -2.44
CA ASN A 167 10.54 14.52 -1.25
C ASN A 167 11.77 13.58 -1.18
N LEU A 168 11.63 12.31 -1.57
CA LEU A 168 12.77 11.40 -1.75
C LEU A 168 13.69 11.91 -2.85
N SER A 169 13.16 12.29 -4.01
CA SER A 169 13.93 12.80 -5.15
C SER A 169 14.72 14.06 -4.81
N TYR A 170 14.13 14.98 -4.04
CA TYR A 170 14.79 16.16 -3.53
C TYR A 170 15.93 15.81 -2.57
N PHE A 171 15.68 14.91 -1.62
CA PHE A 171 16.71 14.43 -0.69
C PHE A 171 17.89 13.79 -1.41
N MET A 172 17.62 12.91 -2.38
CA MET A 172 18.61 12.30 -3.26
C MET A 172 19.44 13.34 -4.01
N LYS A 173 18.81 14.40 -4.52
CA LYS A 173 19.50 15.50 -5.21
C LYS A 173 20.40 16.29 -4.26
N LYS A 174 19.96 16.51 -3.02
CA LYS A 174 20.74 17.25 -2.01
C LYS A 174 21.97 16.48 -1.52
N ILE A 175 21.88 15.15 -1.39
CA ILE A 175 23.07 14.33 -1.12
C ILE A 175 24.13 14.54 -2.22
N ASN A 176 23.69 14.65 -3.47
CA ASN A 176 24.58 14.84 -4.61
C ASN A 176 25.21 16.24 -4.69
N THR A 177 24.74 17.23 -3.93
CA THR A 177 25.32 18.58 -3.91
C THR A 177 26.12 18.82 -2.65
N ASP A 178 25.64 18.33 -1.51
CA ASP A 178 26.11 18.75 -0.19
C ASP A 178 27.27 17.87 0.32
N PHE A 179 27.44 16.66 -0.23
CA PHE A 179 28.46 15.68 0.22
C PHE A 179 29.41 15.20 -0.89
N THR A 180 29.42 15.89 -2.03
CA THR A 180 30.35 15.62 -3.16
C THR A 180 31.62 16.47 -3.12
N SER A 181 31.78 17.32 -2.12
CA SER A 181 32.88 18.30 -2.01
C SER A 181 33.77 18.14 -0.77
N GLU A 182 33.74 16.97 -0.13
CA GLU A 182 34.72 16.57 0.90
C GLU A 182 35.55 15.37 0.42
#